data_AF-A0A162A040-F1
#
_entry.id   AF-A0A162A040-F1
#
_cell.length_a   1.000
_cell.length_b   1.000
_cell.length_c   1.000
_cell.angle_alpha   90.00
_cell.angle_beta   90.00
_cell.angle_gamma   90.00
#
_symmetry.space_group_name_H-M   'P 1'
#
loop_
_entity.id
_entity.type
_entity.pdbx_description
1 polymer ?
#
loop_
_entity_poly.entity_id
_entity_poly.type
_entity_poly.pdbx_seq_one_letter_code
_entity_poly.pdbx_strand_id
1 'polypeptide(L)'
;MNRVNGTEFSLTGLLGLISEPDVKESWQMVVSATLWIIWLFRNAYVFNKVKTCKEGVLSVLRARITKWLESTGILCGEYVNLFWVNPWGTARVVFKHKYEEFWEGIMSRYDWVVTVDGAVHKSNNMHVKAGIGGVIRSSRGKPEFIFSGPSGAINAFDAELDACLHILRILEGNFEEGTSIVICSDSMEMVAY
;
A
#
# COMPACT_ATOMS: atom_id res chain seq x y z
N MET A 1 -1.89 -40.02 21.39
CA MET A 1 -2.33 -39.04 20.37
C MET A 1 -2.65 -37.75 21.12
N ASN A 2 -1.66 -36.87 21.28
CA ASN A 2 -1.81 -35.66 22.08
C ASN A 2 -2.72 -34.70 21.34
N ARG A 3 -3.87 -34.36 21.92
CA ARG A 3 -4.69 -33.24 21.47
C ARG A 3 -3.81 -32.01 21.59
N VAL A 4 -3.45 -31.43 20.44
CA VAL A 4 -2.95 -30.06 20.40
C VAL A 4 -4.04 -29.23 21.07
N ASN A 5 -3.72 -28.61 22.22
CA ASN A 5 -4.60 -27.67 22.88
C ASN A 5 -5.02 -26.64 21.84
N GLY A 6 -6.29 -26.70 21.44
CA GLY A 6 -6.79 -25.98 20.28
C GLY A 6 -6.64 -24.49 20.51
N THR A 7 -5.77 -23.86 19.73
CA THR A 7 -5.83 -22.41 19.57
C THR A 7 -7.23 -22.08 19.05
N GLU A 8 -7.95 -21.27 19.81
CA GLU A 8 -9.29 -20.80 19.45
C GLU A 8 -9.26 -20.14 18.07
N PHE A 9 -10.25 -20.43 17.22
CA PHE A 9 -10.32 -19.81 15.90
C PHE A 9 -10.44 -18.29 16.06
N SER A 10 -9.52 -17.56 15.45
CA SER A 10 -9.53 -16.10 15.43
C SER A 10 -9.52 -15.59 14.00
N LEU A 11 -10.62 -14.97 13.56
CA LEU A 11 -10.71 -14.34 12.25
C LEU A 11 -9.70 -13.19 12.12
N THR A 12 -9.51 -12.42 13.19
CA THR A 12 -8.52 -11.34 13.24
C THR A 12 -7.10 -11.90 13.14
N GLY A 13 -6.81 -13.02 13.81
CA GLY A 13 -5.53 -13.72 13.70
C GLY A 13 -5.27 -14.25 12.29
N LEU A 14 -6.30 -14.80 11.63
CA LEU A 14 -6.18 -15.30 10.26
C LEU A 14 -5.97 -14.17 9.25
N LEU A 15 -6.75 -13.08 9.34
CA LEU A 15 -6.62 -11.92 8.45
C LEU A 15 -5.34 -11.11 8.72
N GLY A 16 -4.79 -11.20 9.93
CA GLY A 16 -3.55 -10.53 10.36
C GLY A 16 -2.29 -11.38 10.20
N LEU A 17 -2.38 -12.57 9.60
CA LEU A 17 -1.22 -13.45 9.42
C LEU A 17 -0.15 -12.86 8.49
N ILE A 18 -0.58 -12.08 7.50
CA ILE A 18 0.29 -11.38 6.54
C ILE A 18 0.14 -9.89 6.79
N SER A 19 1.26 -9.21 7.07
CA SER A 19 1.31 -7.79 7.42
C SER A 19 1.90 -6.94 6.30
N GLU A 20 2.60 -7.54 5.36
CA GLU A 20 3.25 -6.86 4.25
C GLU A 20 2.22 -6.20 3.31
N PRO A 21 2.30 -4.88 3.08
CA PRO A 21 1.23 -4.14 2.42
C PRO A 21 0.97 -4.56 0.96
N ASP A 22 2.02 -5.02 0.27
CA ASP A 22 2.00 -5.54 -1.10
C ASP A 22 1.21 -6.86 -1.25
N VAL A 23 1.05 -7.64 -0.18
CA VAL A 23 0.41 -8.96 -0.22
C VAL A 23 -0.82 -9.06 0.68
N LYS A 24 -0.90 -8.22 1.72
CA LYS A 24 -1.94 -8.24 2.76
C LYS A 24 -3.35 -8.21 2.18
N GLU A 25 -3.64 -7.30 1.24
CA GLU A 25 -4.97 -7.22 0.64
C GLU A 25 -5.34 -8.47 -0.16
N SER A 26 -4.38 -9.02 -0.92
CA SER A 26 -4.56 -10.29 -1.64
C SER A 26 -4.90 -11.43 -0.68
N TRP A 27 -4.17 -11.52 0.43
CA TRP A 27 -4.39 -12.52 1.46
C TRP A 27 -5.78 -12.41 2.08
N GLN A 28 -6.17 -11.22 2.50
CA GLN A 28 -7.47 -10.96 3.10
C GLN A 28 -8.61 -11.30 2.13
N MET A 29 -8.42 -11.03 0.83
CA MET A 29 -9.37 -11.40 -0.21
C MET A 29 -9.52 -12.93 -0.35
N VAL A 30 -8.40 -13.66 -0.35
CA VAL A 30 -8.38 -15.13 -0.44
C VAL A 30 -9.07 -15.75 0.77
N VAL A 31 -8.77 -15.27 1.99
CA VAL A 31 -9.42 -15.73 3.23
C VAL A 31 -10.93 -15.46 3.17
N SER A 32 -11.32 -14.24 2.81
CA SER A 32 -12.73 -13.84 2.72
C SER A 32 -13.49 -14.67 1.70
N ALA A 33 -12.92 -14.87 0.50
CA ALA A 33 -13.52 -15.71 -0.53
C ALA A 33 -13.65 -17.17 -0.07
N THR A 34 -12.64 -17.70 0.63
CA THR A 34 -12.66 -19.06 1.17
C THR A 34 -13.78 -19.25 2.19
N LEU A 35 -13.88 -18.35 3.17
CA LEU A 35 -14.94 -18.38 4.19
C LEU A 35 -16.33 -18.24 3.55
N TRP A 36 -16.48 -17.35 2.58
CA TRP A 36 -17.73 -17.17 1.83
C TRP A 36 -18.14 -18.44 1.08
N ILE A 37 -17.20 -19.08 0.40
CA ILE A 37 -17.45 -20.32 -0.34
C ILE A 37 -17.84 -21.46 0.60
N ILE A 38 -17.15 -21.59 1.74
CA ILE A 38 -17.51 -22.58 2.78
C ILE A 38 -18.96 -22.35 3.25
N TRP A 39 -19.32 -21.10 3.56
CA TRP A 39 -20.68 -20.75 3.99
C TRP A 39 -21.72 -21.08 2.90
N LEU A 40 -21.44 -20.70 1.65
CA LEU A 40 -22.36 -20.88 0.53
C LEU A 40 -22.65 -22.37 0.26
N PHE A 41 -21.62 -23.20 0.15
CA PHE A 41 -21.81 -24.63 -0.12
C PHE A 41 -22.39 -25.39 1.08
N ARG A 42 -22.04 -25.00 2.31
CA ARG A 42 -22.65 -25.57 3.51
C ARG A 42 -24.16 -25.30 3.52
N ASN A 43 -24.58 -24.07 3.25
CA ASN A 43 -26.00 -23.71 3.23
C ASN A 43 -26.75 -24.41 2.10
N ALA A 44 -26.17 -24.49 0.90
CA ALA A 44 -26.76 -25.25 -0.21
C ALA A 44 -27.00 -26.73 0.17
N TYR A 45 -26.06 -27.35 0.90
CA TYR A 45 -26.24 -28.71 1.39
C TYR A 45 -27.31 -28.82 2.49
N VAL A 46 -27.31 -27.92 3.47
CA VAL A 46 -28.24 -27.98 4.60
C VAL A 46 -29.69 -27.81 4.14
N PHE A 47 -29.95 -26.75 3.34
CA PHE A 47 -31.30 -26.34 2.96
C PHE A 47 -31.81 -27.05 1.71
N ASN A 48 -30.95 -27.31 0.72
CA ASN A 48 -31.37 -27.84 -0.57
C ASN A 48 -30.86 -29.26 -0.84
N LYS A 49 -30.12 -29.87 0.09
CA LYS A 49 -29.46 -31.19 -0.06
C LYS A 49 -28.56 -31.31 -1.30
N VAL A 50 -28.13 -30.18 -1.86
CA VAL A 50 -27.23 -30.14 -3.01
C VAL A 50 -25.82 -30.54 -2.56
N LYS A 51 -25.32 -31.67 -3.06
CA LYS A 51 -23.93 -32.09 -2.88
C LYS A 51 -23.10 -31.56 -4.05
N THR A 52 -22.02 -30.85 -3.75
CA THR A 52 -21.07 -30.38 -4.77
C THR A 52 -19.78 -31.19 -4.66
N CYS A 53 -19.20 -31.56 -5.81
CA CYS A 53 -17.87 -32.17 -5.84
C CYS A 53 -16.79 -31.15 -5.44
N LYS A 54 -15.66 -31.66 -4.94
CA LYS A 54 -14.53 -30.83 -4.50
C LYS A 54 -14.03 -29.92 -5.63
N GLU A 55 -13.98 -30.44 -6.85
CA GLU A 55 -13.50 -29.75 -8.04
C GLU A 55 -14.39 -28.56 -8.38
N GLY A 56 -15.72 -28.70 -8.23
CA GLY A 56 -16.67 -27.61 -8.41
C GLY A 56 -16.55 -26.53 -7.33
N VAL A 57 -16.31 -26.92 -6.08
CA VAL A 57 -16.06 -25.94 -5.00
C VAL A 57 -14.78 -25.15 -5.28
N LEU A 58 -13.70 -25.84 -5.67
CA LEU A 58 -12.43 -25.20 -6.00
C LEU A 58 -12.52 -24.31 -7.23
N SER A 59 -13.28 -24.69 -8.27
CA SER A 59 -13.45 -23.87 -9.46
C SER A 59 -14.19 -22.57 -9.14
N VAL A 60 -15.26 -22.63 -8.33
CA VAL A 60 -16.01 -21.44 -7.90
C VAL A 60 -15.17 -20.57 -6.96
N LEU A 61 -14.38 -21.16 -6.08
CA LEU A 61 -13.44 -20.40 -5.23
C LEU A 61 -12.39 -19.65 -6.06
N ARG A 62 -11.76 -20.34 -7.02
CA ARG A 62 -10.78 -19.71 -7.92
C ARG A 62 -11.39 -18.58 -8.71
N ALA A 63 -12.55 -18.81 -9.33
CA ALA A 63 -13.26 -17.78 -10.08
C ALA A 63 -13.59 -16.56 -9.21
N ARG A 64 -14.03 -16.77 -7.97
CA ARG A 64 -14.35 -15.69 -7.03
C ARG A 64 -13.12 -14.90 -6.60
N ILE A 65 -12.04 -15.58 -6.23
CA ILE A 65 -10.77 -14.93 -5.87
C ILE A 65 -10.28 -14.08 -7.04
N THR A 66 -10.22 -14.66 -8.25
CA THR A 66 -9.79 -13.93 -9.44
C THR A 66 -10.65 -12.70 -9.69
N LYS A 67 -11.98 -12.83 -9.70
CA LYS A 67 -12.89 -11.70 -9.97
C LYS A 67 -12.82 -10.62 -8.90
N TRP A 68 -12.65 -10.98 -7.63
CA TRP A 68 -12.50 -10.01 -6.56
C TRP A 68 -11.17 -9.27 -6.64
N LEU A 69 -10.06 -9.97 -6.90
CA LEU A 69 -8.76 -9.34 -7.09
C LEU A 69 -8.71 -8.47 -8.36
N GLU A 70 -9.38 -8.87 -9.42
CA GLU A 70 -9.55 -8.05 -10.64
C GLU A 70 -10.34 -6.76 -10.33
N SER A 71 -11.41 -6.85 -9.54
CA SER A 71 -12.25 -5.69 -9.21
C SER A 71 -11.56 -4.64 -8.36
N THR A 72 -10.57 -5.03 -7.54
CA THR A 72 -9.72 -4.10 -6.77
C THR A 72 -8.49 -3.65 -7.56
N GLY A 73 -8.33 -4.16 -8.79
CA GLY A 73 -7.14 -3.97 -9.61
C GLY A 73 -5.88 -4.63 -9.04
N ILE A 74 -5.94 -5.39 -7.94
CA ILE A 74 -4.78 -6.08 -7.36
C ILE A 74 -4.21 -7.14 -8.32
N LEU A 75 -5.07 -7.66 -9.20
CA LEU A 75 -4.69 -8.60 -10.24
C LEU A 75 -5.23 -8.10 -11.58
N CYS A 76 -4.42 -8.09 -12.62
CA CYS A 76 -4.90 -7.89 -14.00
C CYS A 76 -4.70 -9.17 -14.82
N GLY A 77 -5.44 -9.27 -15.93
CA GLY A 77 -5.67 -10.52 -16.67
C GLY A 77 -4.39 -11.29 -17.02
N GLU A 78 -3.30 -10.60 -17.34
CA GLU A 78 -2.01 -11.21 -17.68
C GLU A 78 -1.35 -11.94 -16.51
N TYR A 79 -1.60 -11.52 -15.27
CA TYR A 79 -1.01 -12.11 -14.07
C TYR A 79 -1.85 -13.23 -13.45
N VAL A 80 -3.07 -13.49 -13.94
CA VAL A 80 -3.98 -14.49 -13.34
C VAL A 80 -3.35 -15.87 -13.29
N ASN A 81 -2.70 -16.30 -14.37
CA ASN A 81 -2.04 -17.59 -14.42
C ASN A 81 -0.84 -17.66 -13.46
N LEU A 82 -0.06 -16.57 -13.36
CA LEU A 82 1.08 -16.48 -12.45
C LEU A 82 0.63 -16.50 -10.99
N PHE A 83 -0.50 -15.86 -10.67
CA PHE A 83 -1.05 -15.82 -9.32
C PHE A 83 -1.32 -17.23 -8.78
N TRP A 84 -1.84 -18.14 -9.60
CA TRP A 84 -2.12 -19.51 -9.17
C TRP A 84 -0.87 -20.40 -9.04
N VAL A 85 0.27 -19.97 -9.60
CA VAL A 85 1.57 -20.64 -9.45
C VAL A 85 2.34 -20.07 -8.25
N ASN A 86 2.38 -18.75 -8.13
CA ASN A 86 3.07 -18.02 -7.08
C ASN A 86 2.29 -16.73 -6.72
N PRO A 87 1.30 -16.82 -5.80
CA PRO A 87 0.47 -15.68 -5.42
C PRO A 87 1.29 -14.52 -4.86
N TRP A 88 2.29 -14.84 -4.04
CA TRP A 88 3.13 -13.87 -3.36
C TRP A 88 4.00 -13.09 -4.34
N GLY A 89 4.71 -13.79 -5.22
CA GLY A 89 5.53 -13.17 -6.25
C GLY A 89 4.70 -12.34 -7.22
N THR A 90 3.50 -12.82 -7.55
CA THR A 90 2.59 -12.10 -8.45
C THR A 90 2.09 -10.81 -7.84
N ALA A 91 1.60 -10.83 -6.59
CA ALA A 91 1.16 -9.62 -5.89
C ALA A 91 2.27 -8.56 -5.83
N ARG A 92 3.50 -8.98 -5.57
CA ARG A 92 4.68 -8.10 -5.59
C ARG A 92 4.97 -7.47 -6.95
N VAL A 93 4.93 -8.26 -8.01
CA VAL A 93 5.16 -7.76 -9.37
C VAL A 93 4.09 -6.76 -9.76
N VAL A 94 2.82 -7.06 -9.50
CA VAL A 94 1.72 -6.13 -9.80
C VAL A 94 1.84 -4.85 -8.97
N PHE A 95 2.13 -4.96 -7.67
CA PHE A 95 2.33 -3.80 -6.81
C PHE A 95 3.48 -2.92 -7.31
N LYS A 96 4.61 -3.54 -7.66
CA LYS A 96 5.77 -2.84 -8.23
C LYS A 96 5.41 -2.14 -9.54
N HIS A 97 4.71 -2.81 -10.45
CA HIS A 97 4.32 -2.22 -11.72
C HIS A 97 3.42 -1.01 -11.55
N LYS A 98 2.39 -1.11 -10.68
CA LYS A 98 1.53 0.03 -10.33
C LYS A 98 2.30 1.20 -9.71
N TYR A 99 3.28 0.89 -8.86
CA TYR A 99 4.14 1.89 -8.25
C TYR A 99 4.98 2.62 -9.33
N GLU A 100 5.57 1.87 -10.26
CA GLU A 100 6.30 2.43 -11.40
C GLU A 100 5.38 3.29 -12.29
N GLU A 101 4.21 2.78 -12.70
CA GLU A 101 3.22 3.52 -13.49
C GLU A 101 2.77 4.82 -12.81
N PHE A 102 2.56 4.79 -11.49
CA PHE A 102 2.21 5.97 -10.71
C PHE A 102 3.31 7.04 -10.78
N TRP A 103 4.56 6.66 -10.54
CA TRP A 103 5.68 7.61 -10.57
C TRP A 103 5.98 8.10 -11.98
N GLU A 104 5.90 7.25 -13.00
CA GLU A 104 6.01 7.66 -14.40
C GLU A 104 4.90 8.65 -14.78
N GLY A 105 3.67 8.39 -14.32
CA GLY A 105 2.53 9.27 -14.50
C GLY A 105 2.71 10.64 -13.85
N ILE A 106 3.35 10.70 -12.68
CA ILE A 106 3.70 11.98 -12.03
C ILE A 106 4.86 12.67 -12.76
N MET A 107 5.97 11.96 -12.99
CA MET A 107 7.17 12.53 -13.62
C MET A 107 6.94 13.01 -15.06
N SER A 108 5.95 12.46 -15.76
CA SER A 108 5.56 12.93 -17.11
C SER A 108 4.70 14.20 -17.12
N ARG A 109 4.14 14.60 -15.98
CA ARG A 109 3.24 15.76 -15.87
C ARG A 109 3.88 17.00 -15.25
N TYR A 110 4.95 16.82 -14.51
CA TYR A 110 5.62 17.89 -13.77
C TYR A 110 7.09 17.96 -14.15
N ASP A 111 7.62 19.18 -14.29
CA ASP A 111 9.03 19.40 -14.55
C ASP A 111 9.88 18.97 -13.36
N TRP A 112 9.35 19.18 -12.15
CA TRP A 112 9.98 18.82 -10.89
C TRP A 112 9.02 18.08 -9.96
N VAL A 113 9.51 16.97 -9.43
CA VAL A 113 8.82 16.15 -8.43
C VAL A 113 9.61 16.23 -7.13
N VAL A 114 9.01 16.85 -6.12
CA VAL A 114 9.59 16.98 -4.79
C VAL A 114 8.95 15.93 -3.90
N THR A 115 9.76 15.12 -3.22
CA THR A 115 9.27 14.27 -2.12
C THR A 115 9.85 14.80 -0.81
N VAL A 116 9.00 15.03 0.18
CA VAL A 116 9.39 15.53 1.51
C VAL A 116 8.94 14.55 2.59
N ASP A 117 9.65 14.56 3.72
CA ASP A 117 9.36 13.74 4.89
C ASP A 117 9.78 14.49 6.16
N GLY A 118 8.95 14.41 7.19
CA GLY A 118 9.14 15.02 8.50
C GLY A 118 9.11 13.97 9.60
N ALA A 119 10.20 13.83 10.34
CA ALA A 119 10.32 12.83 11.40
C ALA A 119 10.40 13.47 12.79
N VAL A 120 9.67 12.91 13.76
CA VAL A 120 9.75 13.30 15.17
C VAL A 120 10.02 12.10 16.07
N HIS A 121 11.00 12.25 16.95
CA HIS A 121 11.31 11.29 18.00
C HIS A 121 10.91 11.85 19.37
N LYS A 122 9.88 11.25 19.97
CA LYS A 122 9.48 11.51 21.36
C LYS A 122 10.19 10.52 22.28
N SER A 123 11.14 11.02 23.07
CA SER A 123 11.78 10.24 24.14
C SER A 123 11.12 10.58 25.47
N ASN A 124 10.78 9.55 26.27
CA ASN A 124 9.99 9.68 27.50
C ASN A 124 10.59 10.65 28.54
N ASN A 125 11.88 10.98 28.46
CA ASN A 125 12.59 11.82 29.44
C ASN A 125 13.50 12.89 28.80
N MET A 126 13.35 13.21 27.51
CA MET A 126 14.20 14.22 26.83
C MET A 126 13.38 15.18 25.96
N HIS A 127 14.01 16.32 25.61
CA HIS A 127 13.54 17.24 24.58
C HIS A 127 13.17 16.49 23.30
N VAL A 128 12.01 16.86 22.71
CA VAL A 128 11.57 16.36 21.41
C VAL A 128 12.64 16.68 20.38
N LYS A 129 13.03 15.68 19.59
CA LYS A 129 13.92 15.86 18.44
C LYS A 129 13.11 15.69 17.17
N ALA A 130 13.24 16.63 16.25
CA ALA A 130 12.61 16.55 14.95
C ALA A 130 13.63 16.81 13.84
N GLY A 131 13.35 16.28 12.66
CA GLY A 131 14.13 16.48 11.45
C GLY A 131 13.22 16.50 10.23
N ILE A 132 13.72 17.13 9.18
CA ILE A 132 13.09 17.19 7.87
C ILE A 132 14.05 16.66 6.82
N GLY A 133 13.51 16.16 5.72
CA GLY A 133 14.30 15.78 4.56
C GLY A 133 13.46 15.72 3.30
N GLY A 134 14.15 15.56 2.18
CA GLY A 134 13.49 15.36 0.91
C GLY A 134 14.44 15.37 -0.27
N VAL A 135 13.86 15.14 -1.45
CA VAL A 135 14.57 15.15 -2.73
C VAL A 135 13.72 15.83 -3.79
N ILE A 136 14.35 16.68 -4.59
CA ILE A 136 13.80 17.25 -5.81
C ILE A 136 14.37 16.44 -6.97
N ARG A 137 13.47 15.87 -7.79
CA ARG A 137 13.81 15.13 -9.00
C ARG A 137 13.30 15.89 -10.22
N SER A 138 14.04 15.83 -11.31
CA SER A 138 13.54 16.28 -12.62
C SER A 138 12.52 15.28 -13.18
N SER A 139 11.81 15.68 -14.24
CA SER A 139 10.93 14.81 -15.04
C SER A 139 11.58 13.55 -15.59
N ARG A 140 12.92 13.48 -15.61
CA ARG A 140 13.70 12.28 -15.98
C ARG A 140 13.99 11.35 -14.79
N GLY A 141 13.46 11.65 -13.61
CA GLY A 141 13.69 10.92 -12.36
C GLY A 141 15.07 11.13 -11.73
N LYS A 142 15.94 11.96 -12.34
CA LYS A 142 17.27 12.28 -11.84
C LYS A 142 17.15 13.19 -10.60
N PRO A 143 17.78 12.83 -9.46
CA PRO A 143 17.82 13.71 -8.30
C PRO A 143 18.70 14.92 -8.63
N GLU A 144 18.14 16.10 -8.44
CA GLU A 144 18.83 17.38 -8.67
C GLU A 144 19.18 18.09 -7.37
N PHE A 145 18.36 17.88 -6.32
CA PHE A 145 18.62 18.44 -5.00
C PHE A 145 18.15 17.46 -3.92
N ILE A 146 18.94 17.29 -2.86
CA ILE A 146 18.62 16.48 -1.69
C ILE A 146 18.91 17.34 -0.46
N PHE A 147 17.98 17.35 0.50
CA PHE A 147 18.17 18.08 1.74
C PHE A 147 17.83 17.23 2.96
N SER A 148 18.43 17.60 4.07
CA SER A 148 18.07 17.14 5.41
C SER A 148 18.48 18.18 6.44
N GLY A 149 17.74 18.27 7.54
CA GLY A 149 18.02 19.24 8.58
C GLY A 149 17.22 19.01 9.86
N PRO A 150 17.62 19.65 10.98
CA PRO A 150 16.84 19.65 12.20
C PRO A 150 15.56 20.49 12.04
N SER A 151 14.49 20.13 12.76
CA SER A 151 13.26 20.92 12.87
C SER A 151 12.94 21.20 14.35
N GLY A 152 12.23 22.30 14.58
CA GLY A 152 11.68 22.67 15.89
C GLY A 152 10.33 22.03 16.20
N ALA A 153 9.82 21.19 15.30
CA ALA A 153 8.51 20.56 15.41
C ALA A 153 8.37 19.69 16.67
N ILE A 154 7.19 19.76 17.28
CA ILE A 154 6.85 18.98 18.48
C ILE A 154 6.03 17.72 18.17
N ASN A 155 5.50 17.64 16.95
CA ASN A 155 4.68 16.54 16.46
C ASN A 155 4.98 16.27 14.98
N ALA A 156 4.55 15.09 14.49
CA ALA A 156 4.86 14.64 13.13
C ALA A 156 4.29 15.58 12.06
N PHE A 157 3.07 16.09 12.25
CA PHE A 157 2.45 17.02 11.31
C PHE A 157 3.26 18.32 11.15
N ASP A 158 3.70 18.92 12.26
CA ASP A 158 4.54 20.13 12.23
C ASP A 158 5.87 19.87 11.50
N ALA A 159 6.45 18.67 11.64
CA ALA A 159 7.69 18.32 10.96
C ALA A 159 7.48 18.18 9.44
N GLU A 160 6.38 17.56 9.02
CA GLU A 160 5.97 17.48 7.61
C GLU A 160 5.73 18.88 7.01
N LEU A 161 5.02 19.74 7.75
CA LEU A 161 4.78 21.11 7.34
C LEU A 161 6.09 21.90 7.23
N ASP A 162 7.00 21.74 8.19
CA ASP A 162 8.34 22.35 8.13
C ASP A 162 9.12 21.89 6.89
N ALA A 163 9.03 20.61 6.52
CA ALA A 163 9.69 20.08 5.33
C ALA A 163 9.13 20.70 4.04
N CYS A 164 7.81 20.84 3.94
CA CYS A 164 7.13 21.53 2.84
C CYS A 164 7.53 23.01 2.76
N LEU A 165 7.47 23.73 3.88
CA LEU A 165 7.83 25.15 3.94
C LEU A 165 9.31 25.38 3.61
N HIS A 166 10.18 24.46 4.01
CA HIS A 166 11.59 24.50 3.65
C HIS A 166 11.77 24.44 2.12
N ILE A 167 11.07 23.51 1.46
CA ILE A 167 11.07 23.45 0.00
C ILE A 167 10.53 24.73 -0.61
N LEU A 168 9.37 25.23 -0.18
CA LEU A 168 8.79 26.45 -0.75
C LEU A 168 9.76 27.64 -0.68
N ARG A 169 10.52 27.77 0.41
CA ARG A 169 11.58 28.79 0.55
C ARG A 169 12.76 28.56 -0.40
N ILE A 170 13.13 27.31 -0.67
CA ILE A 170 14.15 26.97 -1.67
C ILE A 170 13.64 27.25 -3.08
N LEU A 171 12.36 27.04 -3.34
CA LEU A 171 11.76 27.30 -4.64
C LEU A 171 11.57 28.79 -4.92
N GLU A 172 11.47 29.61 -3.87
CA GLU A 172 11.29 31.06 -3.99
C GLU A 172 12.45 31.71 -4.76
N GLY A 173 12.15 32.28 -5.93
CA GLY A 173 13.09 33.02 -6.78
C GLY A 173 14.09 32.16 -7.59
N ASN A 174 14.03 30.84 -7.49
CA ASN A 174 15.01 29.93 -8.13
C ASN A 174 14.50 29.23 -9.40
N PHE A 175 13.26 29.47 -9.83
CA PHE A 175 12.63 28.73 -10.95
C PHE A 175 12.12 29.66 -12.05
N GLU A 176 12.24 29.19 -13.28
CA GLU A 176 11.73 29.88 -14.47
C GLU A 176 10.19 29.95 -14.44
N GLU A 177 9.64 31.06 -14.91
CA GLU A 177 8.20 31.24 -15.03
C GLU A 177 7.60 30.13 -15.91
N GLY A 178 6.53 29.50 -15.42
CA GLY A 178 5.88 28.37 -16.10
C GLY A 178 6.39 26.98 -15.71
N THR A 179 7.41 26.89 -14.84
CA THR A 179 7.85 25.59 -14.30
C THR A 179 6.75 24.92 -13.48
N SER A 180 6.40 23.69 -13.83
CA SER A 180 5.42 22.88 -13.10
C SER A 180 6.09 22.03 -12.02
N ILE A 181 5.60 22.15 -10.78
CA ILE A 181 6.17 21.48 -9.61
C ILE A 181 5.06 20.76 -8.85
N VAL A 182 5.35 19.53 -8.39
CA VAL A 182 4.51 18.80 -7.45
C VAL A 182 5.30 18.47 -6.19
N ILE A 183 4.68 18.67 -5.03
CA ILE A 183 5.23 18.27 -3.73
C ILE A 183 4.44 17.05 -3.24
N CYS A 184 5.14 15.98 -2.91
CA CYS A 184 4.61 14.72 -2.42
C CYS A 184 5.06 14.50 -0.98
N SER A 185 4.11 14.21 -0.10
CA SER A 185 4.33 13.73 1.28
C SER A 185 3.42 12.52 1.50
N ASP A 186 3.81 11.64 2.41
CA ASP A 186 2.99 10.51 2.85
C ASP A 186 2.03 10.91 4.00
N SER A 187 2.12 12.14 4.49
CA SER A 187 1.19 12.70 5.47
C SER A 187 -0.14 13.10 4.82
N MET A 188 -1.15 12.26 5.04
CA MET A 188 -2.53 12.55 4.62
C MET A 188 -3.06 13.87 5.18
N GLU A 189 -2.62 14.27 6.37
CA GLU A 189 -3.01 15.53 7.00
C GLU A 189 -2.40 16.73 6.27
N MET A 190 -1.15 16.61 5.81
CA MET A 190 -0.48 17.65 5.02
C MET A 190 -1.10 17.77 3.62
N VAL A 191 -1.33 16.64 2.95
CA VAL A 191 -1.91 16.62 1.59
C VAL A 191 -3.34 17.20 1.54
N ALA A 192 -4.06 17.17 2.67
CA ALA A 192 -5.42 17.70 2.77
C ALA A 192 -5.49 19.19 3.16
N TYR A 193 -4.38 19.80 3.55
CA TYR A 193 -4.28 21.19 4.01
C TYR A 193 -4.17 22.17 2.83
#